data_AF-E1NTW3-F1
#
_entry.id   AF-E1NTW3-F1
#
_cell.length_a   1.000
_cell.length_b   1.000
_cell.length_c   1.000
_cell.angle_alpha   90.00
_cell.angle_beta   90.00
_cell.angle_gamma   90.00
#
_symmetry.space_group_name_H-M   'P 1'
#
loop_
_entity.id
_entity.type
_entity.pdbx_description
1 polymer ?
#
loop_
_entity_poly.entity_id
_entity_poly.type
_entity_poly.pdbx_seq_one_letter_code
_entity_poly.pdbx_strand_id
1 'polypeptide(L)'
;MKIFLLPDNEVRDLIVNRTDLVLNDKVNIHYNSPSTIRVGTVGKGGQGERIYSPKGIAITLSAYGGGVFAKTGGYLINGQTRRLHPRECARIMGFPDSFKLNPNMNQAYKQLGNSVVVDVLQLITQQISDALNHKYSGTHQLEMV
;
A
#
# COMPACT_ATOMS: atom_id res chain seq x y z
N MET A 1 -6.02 0.18 8.45
CA MET A 1 -6.14 -0.36 7.08
C MET A 1 -7.54 -0.88 6.70
N LYS A 2 -8.42 -1.21 7.68
CA LYS A 2 -9.68 -1.93 7.44
C LYS A 2 -10.62 -1.31 6.39
N ILE A 3 -10.66 0.01 6.26
CA ILE A 3 -11.51 0.73 5.28
C ILE A 3 -11.14 0.46 3.82
N PHE A 4 -9.94 -0.05 3.54
CA PHE A 4 -9.48 -0.28 2.17
C PHE A 4 -9.79 -1.68 1.66
N LEU A 5 -10.18 -2.59 2.55
CA LEU A 5 -10.34 -4.00 2.24
C LEU A 5 -11.60 -4.26 1.43
N LEU A 6 -11.51 -5.20 0.49
CA LEU A 6 -12.67 -5.72 -0.23
C LEU A 6 -13.39 -6.81 0.59
N PRO A 7 -14.67 -7.08 0.26
CA PRO A 7 -15.40 -8.22 0.81
C PRO A 7 -14.67 -9.57 0.59
N ASP A 8 -14.79 -10.48 1.56
CA ASP A 8 -14.06 -11.75 1.58
C ASP A 8 -14.37 -12.66 0.38
N ASN A 9 -15.56 -12.53 -0.23
CA ASN A 9 -15.96 -13.29 -1.43
C ASN A 9 -15.21 -12.86 -2.70
N GLU A 10 -14.70 -11.63 -2.77
CA GLU A 10 -13.97 -11.11 -3.94
C GLU A 10 -12.47 -11.43 -3.92
N VAL A 11 -11.95 -11.92 -2.80
CA VAL A 11 -10.49 -12.06 -2.57
C VAL A 11 -10.07 -13.48 -2.20
N ARG A 12 -10.96 -14.47 -2.39
CA ARG A 12 -10.72 -15.87 -2.01
C ARG A 12 -9.49 -16.45 -2.71
N ASP A 13 -9.29 -16.11 -3.98
CA ASP A 13 -8.18 -16.60 -4.80
C ASP A 13 -6.80 -16.06 -4.36
N LEU A 14 -6.78 -15.12 -3.41
CA LEU A 14 -5.57 -14.52 -2.85
C LEU A 14 -5.15 -15.12 -1.52
N ILE A 15 -5.97 -16.01 -0.96
CA ILE A 15 -5.65 -16.75 0.26
C ILE A 15 -4.45 -17.64 0.00
N VAL A 16 -3.50 -17.60 0.92
CA VAL A 16 -2.30 -18.42 0.87
C VAL A 16 -2.29 -19.30 2.12
N ASN A 17 -2.41 -20.60 1.88
CA ASN A 17 -2.29 -21.62 2.92
C ASN A 17 -0.89 -22.21 2.89
N ARG A 18 -0.19 -22.14 4.02
CA ARG A 18 1.19 -22.58 4.18
C ARG A 18 1.32 -23.33 5.50
N THR A 19 1.89 -24.53 5.44
CA THR A 19 2.08 -25.39 6.62
C THR A 19 3.19 -24.88 7.54
N ASP A 20 4.14 -24.13 7.00
CA ASP A 20 5.25 -23.48 7.71
C ASP A 20 4.91 -22.07 8.20
N LEU A 21 3.63 -21.72 8.27
CA LEU A 21 3.18 -20.44 8.79
C LEU A 21 3.34 -20.40 10.32
N VAL A 22 4.10 -19.42 10.82
CA VAL A 22 4.30 -19.16 12.24
C VAL A 22 3.73 -17.80 12.60
N LEU A 23 2.78 -17.77 13.54
CA LEU A 23 2.19 -16.55 14.09
C LEU A 23 2.82 -16.23 15.45
N ASN A 24 2.76 -14.95 15.83
CA ASN A 24 3.23 -14.46 17.13
C ASN A 24 2.08 -13.86 17.95
N ASP A 25 2.36 -13.48 19.20
CA ASP A 25 1.35 -12.99 20.15
C ASP A 25 0.62 -11.71 19.70
N LYS A 26 1.20 -10.96 18.74
CA LYS A 26 0.59 -9.73 18.21
C LYS A 26 -0.64 -9.98 17.35
N VAL A 27 -1.02 -11.24 17.08
CA VAL A 27 -2.31 -11.56 16.46
C VAL A 27 -3.48 -11.06 17.31
N ASN A 28 -3.34 -11.08 18.64
CA ASN A 28 -4.41 -10.79 19.58
C ASN A 28 -4.51 -9.31 19.98
N ILE A 29 -3.86 -8.40 19.25
CA ILE A 29 -3.98 -6.97 19.57
C ILE A 29 -5.38 -6.44 19.27
N HIS A 30 -5.86 -5.51 20.09
CA HIS A 30 -7.17 -4.87 19.92
C HIS A 30 -7.12 -3.37 19.59
N TYR A 31 -5.93 -2.79 19.45
CA TYR A 31 -5.71 -1.38 19.13
C TYR A 31 -5.22 -1.18 17.68
N ASN A 32 -5.40 0.04 17.16
CA ASN A 32 -4.81 0.47 15.89
C ASN A 32 -3.43 1.11 16.13
N SER A 33 -2.49 0.92 15.20
CA SER A 33 -1.15 1.50 15.27
C SER A 33 -0.81 2.32 14.03
N PRO A 34 -0.09 3.46 14.16
CA PRO A 34 0.47 4.18 13.03
C PRO A 34 1.68 3.46 12.40
N SER A 35 2.15 2.36 12.98
CA SER A 35 3.26 1.56 12.47
C SER A 35 2.80 0.21 11.92
N THR A 36 3.66 -0.43 11.13
CA THR A 36 3.39 -1.80 10.65
C THR A 36 3.41 -2.76 11.82
N ILE A 37 2.48 -3.72 11.82
CA ILE A 37 2.39 -4.73 12.88
C ILE A 37 2.60 -6.10 12.23
N ARG A 38 3.82 -6.64 12.37
CA ARG A 38 4.11 -8.00 11.90
C ARG A 38 3.57 -9.02 12.90
N VAL A 39 2.67 -9.88 12.43
CA VAL A 39 2.00 -10.92 13.23
C VAL A 39 2.47 -12.33 12.92
N GLY A 40 3.27 -12.51 11.86
CA GLY A 40 3.83 -13.81 11.54
C GLY A 40 4.76 -13.81 10.35
N THR A 41 5.26 -15.00 10.02
CA THR A 41 6.15 -15.28 8.89
C THR A 41 5.84 -16.66 8.30
N VAL A 42 6.19 -16.84 7.03
CA VAL A 42 6.40 -18.15 6.38
C VAL A 42 7.88 -18.27 6.01
N GLY A 43 8.37 -19.48 5.75
CA GLY A 43 9.74 -19.70 5.33
C GLY A 43 10.77 -19.06 6.28
N LYS A 44 11.69 -18.27 5.72
CA LYS A 44 12.74 -17.58 6.49
C LYS A 44 12.34 -16.16 6.93
N GLY A 45 11.11 -15.73 6.65
CA GLY A 45 10.65 -14.37 6.96
C GLY A 45 11.32 -13.28 6.12
N GLY A 46 11.73 -13.63 4.89
CA GLY A 46 12.30 -12.71 3.91
C GLY A 46 11.28 -11.70 3.35
N GLN A 47 11.66 -11.02 2.26
CA GLN A 47 10.73 -10.16 1.53
C GLN A 47 9.59 -11.00 0.94
N GLY A 48 8.35 -10.52 1.07
CA GLY A 48 7.17 -11.26 0.62
C GLY A 48 6.81 -12.49 1.46
N GLU A 49 7.46 -12.71 2.60
CA GLU A 49 7.20 -13.87 3.48
C GLU A 49 6.70 -13.46 4.87
N ARG A 50 6.35 -12.18 5.05
CA ARG A 50 5.93 -11.60 6.32
C ARG A 50 4.42 -11.37 6.29
N ILE A 51 3.75 -11.68 7.40
CA ILE A 51 2.33 -11.46 7.61
C ILE A 51 2.14 -10.28 8.57
N TYR A 52 1.23 -9.37 8.21
CA TYR A 52 0.93 -8.14 8.92
C TYR A 52 -0.54 -8.08 9.37
N SER A 53 -0.81 -7.30 10.41
CA SER A 53 -2.17 -7.02 10.88
C SER A 53 -2.76 -5.80 10.17
N PRO A 54 -4.04 -5.83 9.75
CA PRO A 54 -4.75 -4.66 9.19
C PRO A 54 -5.02 -3.56 10.23
N LYS A 55 -4.71 -3.80 11.51
CA LYS A 55 -4.74 -2.79 12.58
C LYS A 55 -3.52 -1.86 12.56
N GLY A 56 -2.45 -2.24 11.85
CA GLY A 56 -1.34 -1.34 11.54
C GLY A 56 -1.55 -0.58 10.22
N ILE A 57 -0.47 0.02 9.75
CA ILE A 57 -0.35 0.53 8.37
C ILE A 57 0.12 -0.57 7.41
N ALA A 58 -0.18 -0.39 6.13
CA ALA A 58 0.33 -1.26 5.06
C ALA A 58 1.85 -1.09 4.92
N ILE A 59 2.53 -2.14 4.47
CA ILE A 59 3.92 -2.00 4.03
C ILE A 59 3.99 -1.34 2.66
N THR A 60 5.17 -0.85 2.29
CA THR A 60 5.45 -0.36 0.93
C THR A 60 5.17 -1.47 -0.10
N LEU A 61 4.32 -1.16 -1.07
CA LEU A 61 4.11 -2.01 -2.23
C LEU A 61 5.37 -1.99 -3.11
N SER A 62 5.70 -3.12 -3.73
CA SER A 62 6.88 -3.22 -4.60
C SER A 62 6.52 -3.76 -5.98
N ALA A 63 7.12 -3.21 -7.03
CA ALA A 63 6.82 -3.65 -8.39
C ALA A 63 7.43 -5.01 -8.76
N TYR A 64 8.59 -5.33 -8.19
CA TYR A 64 9.37 -6.53 -8.51
C TYR A 64 9.54 -7.48 -7.33
N GLY A 65 8.95 -7.17 -6.17
CA GLY A 65 9.09 -8.00 -4.96
C GLY A 65 8.53 -9.40 -5.17
N GLY A 66 9.34 -10.41 -4.88
CA GLY A 66 8.98 -11.83 -4.91
C GLY A 66 8.42 -12.33 -3.57
N GLY A 67 8.58 -13.63 -3.33
CA GLY A 67 8.07 -14.30 -2.13
C GLY A 67 6.61 -14.74 -2.27
N VAL A 68 6.12 -15.46 -1.28
CA VAL A 68 4.77 -16.07 -1.27
C VAL A 68 3.68 -15.01 -1.35
N PHE A 69 3.88 -13.90 -0.64
CA PHE A 69 3.02 -12.73 -0.66
C PHE A 69 3.62 -11.61 -1.53
N ALA A 70 4.00 -11.97 -2.76
CA ALA A 70 4.68 -11.09 -3.70
C ALA A 70 4.02 -9.72 -3.82
N LYS A 71 4.87 -8.69 -3.88
CA LYS A 71 4.56 -7.27 -4.10
C LYS A 71 3.79 -6.55 -2.99
N THR A 72 2.94 -7.25 -2.23
CA THR A 72 2.02 -6.63 -1.25
C THR A 72 2.38 -6.90 0.20
N GLY A 73 3.12 -7.98 0.48
CA GLY A 73 3.15 -8.59 1.81
C GLY A 73 1.87 -9.37 2.11
N GLY A 74 1.94 -10.22 3.13
CA GLY A 74 0.80 -11.01 3.60
C GLY A 74 0.04 -10.28 4.69
N TYR A 75 -1.28 -10.47 4.76
CA TYR A 75 -2.10 -9.89 5.81
C TYR A 75 -2.99 -10.96 6.44
N LEU A 76 -3.07 -10.94 7.77
CA LEU A 76 -4.00 -11.79 8.53
C LEU A 76 -5.33 -11.04 8.69
N ILE A 77 -6.34 -11.46 7.92
CA ILE A 77 -7.66 -10.83 7.85
C ILE A 77 -8.70 -11.92 8.10
N ASN A 78 -9.55 -11.73 9.10
CA ASN A 78 -10.62 -12.68 9.46
C ASN A 78 -10.13 -14.13 9.61
N GLY A 79 -8.96 -14.31 10.22
CA GLY A 79 -8.35 -15.62 10.44
C GLY A 79 -7.62 -16.22 9.24
N GLN A 80 -7.61 -15.55 8.08
CA GLN A 80 -6.98 -16.04 6.86
C GLN A 80 -5.80 -15.17 6.45
N THR A 81 -4.72 -15.81 5.98
CA THR A 81 -3.56 -15.11 5.45
C THR A 81 -3.63 -14.98 3.94
N ARG A 82 -3.61 -13.74 3.44
CA ARG A 82 -3.73 -13.47 2.00
C ARG A 82 -2.87 -12.33 1.52
N ARG A 83 -2.68 -12.26 0.20
CA ARG A 83 -2.20 -11.05 -0.48
C ARG A 83 -3.32 -10.00 -0.54
N LEU A 84 -2.95 -8.74 -0.77
CA LEU A 84 -3.94 -7.71 -1.07
C LEU A 84 -4.38 -7.80 -2.52
N HIS A 85 -5.64 -7.51 -2.81
CA HIS A 85 -6.14 -7.37 -4.16
C HIS A 85 -5.64 -6.06 -4.79
N PRO A 86 -5.42 -5.97 -6.12
CA PRO A 86 -4.96 -4.74 -6.76
C PRO A 86 -5.84 -3.51 -6.47
N ARG A 87 -7.16 -3.68 -6.30
CA ARG A 87 -8.06 -2.60 -5.85
C ARG A 87 -7.76 -2.13 -4.44
N GLU A 88 -7.47 -3.04 -3.51
CA GLU A 88 -7.07 -2.66 -2.14
C GLU A 88 -5.73 -1.91 -2.18
N CYS A 89 -4.78 -2.37 -2.99
CA CYS A 89 -3.53 -1.65 -3.25
C CYS A 89 -3.76 -0.24 -3.81
N ALA A 90 -4.65 -0.08 -4.78
CA ALA A 90 -4.99 1.22 -5.36
C ALA A 90 -5.59 2.17 -4.32
N ARG A 91 -6.54 1.68 -3.50
CA ARG A 91 -7.12 2.44 -2.39
C ARG A 91 -6.06 2.88 -1.36
N ILE A 92 -5.13 1.99 -1.02
CA ILE A 92 -4.00 2.32 -0.11
C ILE A 92 -3.13 3.43 -0.70
N MET A 93 -2.97 3.47 -2.03
CA MET A 93 -2.18 4.47 -2.73
C MET A 93 -2.98 5.77 -3.03
N GLY A 94 -4.22 5.90 -2.53
CA GLY A 94 -5.06 7.09 -2.72
C GLY A 94 -5.77 7.17 -4.08
N PHE A 95 -5.75 6.09 -4.88
CA PHE A 95 -6.50 6.08 -6.14
C PHE A 95 -8.00 5.91 -5.87
N PRO A 96 -8.87 6.64 -6.61
CA PRO A 96 -10.31 6.49 -6.49
C PRO A 96 -10.76 5.11 -7.02
N ASP A 97 -11.90 4.62 -6.54
CA ASP A 97 -12.48 3.34 -6.99
C ASP A 97 -12.83 3.35 -8.49
N SER A 98 -13.05 4.52 -9.08
CA SER A 98 -13.25 4.71 -10.52
C SER A 98 -11.98 4.53 -11.37
N PHE A 99 -10.78 4.54 -10.75
CA PHE A 99 -9.53 4.33 -11.48
C PHE A 99 -9.51 2.93 -12.10
N LYS A 100 -9.27 2.85 -13.41
CA LYS A 100 -9.27 1.58 -14.14
C LYS A 100 -7.93 0.87 -13.95
N LEU A 101 -7.97 -0.30 -13.31
CA LEU A 101 -6.80 -1.16 -13.14
C LEU A 101 -6.53 -1.98 -14.39
N ASN A 102 -5.27 -2.39 -14.56
CA ASN A 102 -4.94 -3.34 -15.62
C ASN A 102 -5.70 -4.66 -15.40
N PRO A 103 -6.33 -5.24 -16.45
CA PRO A 103 -7.06 -6.51 -16.32
C PRO A 103 -6.12 -7.66 -15.92
N ASN A 104 -4.83 -7.58 -16.26
CA ASN A 104 -3.84 -8.52 -15.75
C ASN A 104 -3.38 -8.10 -14.35
N MET A 105 -3.74 -8.91 -13.35
CA MET A 105 -3.42 -8.64 -11.94
C MET A 105 -1.92 -8.44 -11.69
N ASN A 106 -1.05 -9.24 -12.31
CA ASN A 106 0.40 -9.14 -12.11
C ASN A 106 0.94 -7.80 -12.61
N GLN A 107 0.43 -7.33 -13.75
CA GLN A 107 0.77 -6.01 -14.27
C GLN A 107 0.19 -4.90 -13.40
N ALA A 108 -1.04 -5.05 -12.89
CA ALA A 108 -1.63 -4.09 -11.96
C ALA A 108 -0.79 -3.94 -10.68
N TYR A 109 -0.36 -5.05 -10.07
CA TYR A 109 0.54 -4.99 -8.91
C TYR A 109 1.87 -4.31 -9.23
N LYS A 110 2.46 -4.62 -10.40
CA LYS A 110 3.72 -4.00 -10.84
C LYS A 110 3.57 -2.48 -11.00
N GLN A 111 2.49 -2.03 -11.64
CA GLN A 111 2.19 -0.62 -11.83
C GLN A 111 1.96 0.10 -10.51
N LEU A 112 1.14 -0.47 -9.62
CA LEU A 112 0.85 0.11 -8.31
C LEU A 112 2.10 0.14 -7.41
N GLY A 113 2.93 -0.90 -7.44
CA GLY A 113 4.18 -0.96 -6.68
C GLY A 113 5.29 -0.01 -7.16
N ASN A 114 5.16 0.59 -8.35
CA ASN A 114 6.01 1.67 -8.87
C ASN A 114 5.28 3.02 -8.91
N SER A 115 4.07 3.09 -8.38
CA SER A 115 3.26 4.30 -8.41
C SER A 115 3.61 5.22 -7.25
N VAL A 116 2.88 6.33 -7.17
CA VAL A 116 2.98 7.34 -6.12
C VAL A 116 1.69 7.37 -5.30
N VAL A 117 1.77 7.83 -4.06
CA VAL A 117 0.58 8.04 -3.23
C VAL A 117 -0.09 9.34 -3.68
N VAL A 118 -1.30 9.23 -4.22
CA VAL A 118 -2.03 10.33 -4.87
C VAL A 118 -2.27 11.48 -3.90
N ASP A 119 -2.67 11.19 -2.67
CA ASP A 119 -2.98 12.20 -1.65
C ASP A 119 -1.75 13.09 -1.35
N VAL A 120 -0.56 12.48 -1.28
CA VAL A 120 0.69 13.21 -1.05
C VAL A 120 1.02 14.10 -2.26
N LEU A 121 0.85 13.57 -3.47
CA LEU A 121 1.09 14.33 -4.70
C LEU A 121 0.16 15.54 -4.83
N GLN A 122 -1.10 15.41 -4.40
CA GLN A 122 -2.05 16.52 -4.37
C GLN A 122 -1.57 17.66 -3.46
N LEU A 123 -1.06 17.34 -2.26
CA LEU A 123 -0.51 18.35 -1.36
C LEU A 123 0.72 19.06 -1.97
N ILE A 124 1.63 18.30 -2.59
CA ILE A 124 2.82 18.87 -3.25
C ILE A 124 2.41 19.79 -4.40
N THR A 125 1.47 19.34 -5.24
CA THR A 125 1.01 20.12 -6.39
C THR A 125 0.25 21.38 -5.98
N GLN A 126 -0.45 21.36 -4.85
CA GLN A 126 -1.02 22.58 -4.27
C GLN A 126 0.07 23.60 -3.93
N GLN A 127 1.15 23.18 -3.26
CA GLN A 127 2.26 24.09 -2.92
C GLN A 127 2.95 24.65 -4.17
N ILE A 128 3.11 23.83 -5.22
CA ILE A 128 3.62 24.30 -6.51
C ILE A 128 2.67 25.35 -7.10
N SER A 129 1.35 25.10 -7.10
CA SER A 129 0.36 26.06 -7.61
C SER A 129 0.39 27.36 -6.82
N ASP A 130 0.50 27.30 -5.50
CA ASP A 130 0.54 28.48 -4.63
C ASP A 130 1.77 29.33 -4.93
N ALA A 131 2.93 28.68 -5.12
CA ALA A 131 4.18 29.35 -5.50
C ALA A 131 4.11 30.01 -6.88
N LEU A 132 3.47 29.36 -7.85
CA LEU A 132 3.28 29.91 -9.21
C LEU A 132 2.26 31.06 -9.25
N ASN A 133 1.23 30.99 -8.42
CA ASN A 133 0.19 32.02 -8.33
C ASN A 133 0.59 33.21 -7.44
N HIS A 134 1.70 33.10 -6.70
CA HIS A 134 2.24 34.21 -5.95
C HIS A 134 2.76 35.27 -6.93
N LYS A 135 1.98 36.35 -7.11
CA LYS A 135 2.47 37.52 -7.84
C LYS A 135 3.69 38.05 -7.10
N TYR A 136 4.83 38.12 -7.77
CA TYR A 136 6.01 38.81 -7.27
C TYR A 136 5.62 40.27 -6.94
N SER A 137 5.42 40.54 -5.65
CA SER A 137 5.29 41.90 -5.10
C SER A 137 6.71 42.36 -4.73
N GLY A 138 7.52 42.68 -5.73
CA GLY A 138 8.90 43.10 -5.51
C GLY A 138 9.49 43.76 -6.74
N THR A 139 9.56 45.09 -6.69
CA THR A 139 10.30 45.97 -7.60
C THR A 139 11.81 45.66 -7.54
N HIS A 140 12.28 44.69 -8.32
CA HIS A 140 13.66 44.69 -8.82
C HIS A 140 13.64 44.07 -10.21
N GLN A 141 13.50 44.94 -11.22
CA GLN A 141 14.09 44.67 -12.52
C GLN A 141 15.57 44.37 -12.26
N LEU A 142 15.97 43.12 -12.41
CA LEU A 142 17.37 42.81 -12.65
C LEU A 142 17.66 43.37 -14.04
N GLU A 143 18.35 44.51 -14.08
CA GLU A 143 19.05 44.96 -15.28
C GLU A 143 19.97 43.81 -15.72
N MET A 144 19.77 43.32 -16.94
CA MET A 144 20.76 42.49 -17.60
C MET A 144 21.95 43.41 -17.92
N VAL A 145 23.07 43.19 -17.24
CA VAL A 145 24.40 43.60 -17.70
C VAL A 145 25.02 42.43 -18.45
#